data_AF-A0A1F8XG46-F1
#
_entry.id   AF-A0A1F8XG46-F1
#
_cell.length_a   1.000
_cell.length_b   1.000
_cell.length_c   1.000
_cell.angle_alpha   90.00
_cell.angle_beta   90.00
_cell.angle_gamma   90.00
#
_symmetry.space_group_name_H-M   'P 1'
#
loop_
_entity.id
_entity.type
_entity.pdbx_description
1 polymer ?
#
loop_
_entity_poly.entity_id
_entity_poly.type
_entity_poly.pdbx_seq_one_letter_code
_entity_poly.pdbx_strand_id
1 'polypeptide(L)'
;MKPLERGFTLVELLIVVAIIAILAAIAVPQFQAYIQRSVRMGMISDAKNAVIMEENYRTENQTYVAVAAITGPATYAIGLDSVSISKGNTLSVAAGGTGIAVSFILTVSGANAGPGKSPLTWTNTGGCAWADGSAC
;
A
#
# COMPACT_ATOMS: atom_id res chain seq x y z
N MET A 1 -23.00 0.79 -59.25
CA MET A 1 -23.45 -0.37 -58.45
C MET A 1 -23.17 -0.03 -56.99
N LYS A 2 -24.20 0.04 -56.14
CA LYS A 2 -24.03 0.36 -54.71
C LYS A 2 -23.50 -0.90 -54.00
N PRO A 3 -22.36 -0.86 -53.32
CA PRO A 3 -21.86 -2.01 -52.57
C PRO A 3 -22.90 -2.38 -51.51
N LEU A 4 -23.24 -3.66 -51.39
CA LEU A 4 -24.08 -4.14 -50.29
C LEU A 4 -23.29 -3.94 -48.99
N GLU A 5 -23.80 -3.12 -48.09
CA GLU A 5 -23.26 -2.99 -46.74
C GLU A 5 -23.42 -4.34 -46.02
N ARG A 6 -22.30 -5.01 -45.75
CA ARG A 6 -22.27 -6.24 -44.95
C ARG A 6 -22.49 -5.87 -43.49
N GLY A 7 -23.68 -6.17 -42.96
CA GLY A 7 -23.97 -6.09 -41.54
C GLY A 7 -23.26 -7.17 -40.73
N PHE A 8 -23.02 -6.89 -39.46
CA PHE A 8 -22.45 -7.83 -38.48
C PHE A 8 -23.47 -8.94 -38.16
N THR A 9 -23.06 -10.21 -38.11
CA THR A 9 -23.98 -11.29 -37.73
C THR A 9 -24.10 -11.40 -36.21
N LEU A 10 -25.28 -11.78 -35.73
CA LEU A 10 -25.50 -12.06 -34.29
C LEU A 10 -24.59 -13.21 -33.79
N VAL A 11 -24.26 -14.15 -34.67
CA VAL A 11 -23.38 -15.28 -34.36
C VAL A 11 -21.93 -14.82 -34.18
N GLU A 12 -21.43 -13.91 -35.02
CA GLU A 12 -20.10 -13.33 -34.85
C GLU A 12 -19.98 -12.60 -33.51
N LEU A 13 -21.00 -11.81 -33.14
CA LEU A 13 -20.99 -11.08 -31.87
C LEU A 13 -21.02 -12.04 -30.66
N LEU A 14 -21.80 -13.13 -30.75
CA LEU A 14 -21.89 -14.13 -29.68
C LEU A 14 -20.54 -14.84 -29.44
N ILE A 15 -19.82 -15.19 -30.49
CA ILE A 15 -18.49 -15.82 -30.37
C ILE A 15 -17.49 -14.84 -29.75
N VAL A 16 -17.51 -13.58 -30.16
CA VAL A 16 -16.63 -12.54 -29.61
C VAL A 16 -16.86 -12.36 -28.11
N VAL A 17 -18.12 -12.27 -27.67
CA VAL A 17 -18.47 -12.15 -26.25
C VAL A 17 -18.03 -13.39 -25.46
N ALA A 18 -18.20 -14.58 -26.03
CA ALA A 18 -17.74 -15.82 -25.39
C ALA A 18 -16.23 -15.85 -25.18
N ILE A 19 -15.44 -15.42 -26.17
CA ILE A 19 -13.98 -15.32 -26.06
C ILE A 19 -13.58 -14.29 -25.00
N ILE A 20 -14.20 -13.10 -25.00
CA ILE A 20 -13.92 -12.05 -24.01
C ILE A 20 -14.26 -12.53 -22.59
N ALA A 21 -15.36 -13.27 -22.41
CA ALA A 21 -15.73 -13.83 -21.11
C ALA A 21 -14.69 -14.81 -20.56
N ILE A 22 -14.14 -15.68 -21.41
CA ILE A 22 -13.08 -16.63 -21.03
C ILE A 22 -11.80 -15.88 -20.64
N LEU A 23 -11.40 -14.88 -21.45
CA LEU A 23 -10.21 -14.08 -21.15
C LEU A 23 -10.37 -13.27 -19.86
N ALA A 24 -11.54 -12.66 -19.64
CA ALA A 24 -11.83 -11.89 -18.45
C ALA A 24 -11.80 -12.75 -17.18
N ALA A 25 -12.31 -13.98 -17.23
CA ALA A 25 -12.30 -14.90 -16.08
C ALA A 25 -10.88 -15.18 -15.55
N ILE A 26 -9.88 -15.21 -16.44
CA ILE A 26 -8.47 -15.44 -16.07
C ILE A 26 -7.78 -14.13 -15.72
N ALA A 27 -7.99 -13.08 -16.52
CA ALA A 27 -7.28 -11.81 -16.40
C ALA A 27 -7.65 -11.02 -15.14
N VAL A 28 -8.93 -11.01 -14.75
CA VAL A 28 -9.42 -10.22 -13.61
C VAL A 28 -8.76 -10.61 -12.28
N PRO A 29 -8.73 -11.88 -11.84
CA PRO A 29 -8.09 -12.24 -10.57
C PRO A 29 -6.57 -11.98 -10.59
N GLN A 30 -5.91 -12.18 -11.73
CA GLN A 30 -4.48 -11.88 -11.88
C GLN A 30 -4.19 -10.38 -11.74
N PHE A 31 -5.01 -9.54 -12.37
CA PHE A 31 -4.88 -8.09 -12.29
C PHE A 31 -5.15 -7.57 -10.87
N GLN A 32 -6.14 -8.14 -10.18
CA GLN A 32 -6.39 -7.83 -8.77
C GLN A 32 -5.19 -8.17 -7.89
N ALA A 33 -4.58 -9.35 -8.06
CA ALA A 33 -3.37 -9.73 -7.32
C ALA A 33 -2.18 -8.81 -7.62
N TYR A 34 -2.05 -8.33 -8.86
CA TYR A 34 -1.03 -7.34 -9.24
C TYR A 34 -1.23 -6.00 -8.51
N ILE A 35 -2.46 -5.47 -8.50
CA ILE A 35 -2.78 -4.24 -7.76
C ILE A 35 -2.47 -4.41 -6.27
N GLN A 36 -2.90 -5.53 -5.67
CA GLN A 36 -2.62 -5.81 -4.26
C GLN A 36 -1.12 -5.83 -3.96
N ARG A 37 -0.32 -6.44 -4.83
CA ARG A 37 1.14 -6.43 -4.70
C ARG A 37 1.71 -5.02 -4.80
N SER A 38 1.24 -4.21 -5.75
CA SER A 38 1.67 -2.83 -5.90
C SER A 38 1.40 -2.00 -4.65
N VAL A 39 0.19 -2.13 -4.06
CA VAL A 39 -0.16 -1.47 -2.79
C VAL A 39 0.78 -1.90 -1.67
N ARG A 40 1.04 -3.21 -1.53
CA ARG A 40 1.97 -3.71 -0.49
C ARG A 40 3.38 -3.15 -0.63
N MET A 41 3.90 -3.06 -1.86
CA MET A 41 5.23 -2.47 -2.09
C MET A 41 5.25 -0.98 -1.73
N GLY A 42 4.18 -0.25 -2.05
CA GLY A 42 4.01 1.15 -1.62
C GLY A 42 3.99 1.27 -0.10
N MET A 43 3.23 0.43 0.60
CA MET A 43 3.19 0.43 2.07
C MET A 43 4.56 0.16 2.70
N ILE A 44 5.31 -0.83 2.19
CA ILE A 44 6.67 -1.12 2.68
C ILE A 44 7.58 0.08 2.43
N SER A 45 7.49 0.71 1.25
CA SER A 45 8.32 1.88 0.91
C SER A 45 8.04 3.05 1.84
N ASP A 46 6.77 3.40 2.05
CA ASP A 46 6.34 4.48 2.94
C ASP A 46 6.79 4.19 4.39
N ALA A 47 6.63 2.94 4.85
CA ALA A 47 7.06 2.51 6.17
C ALA A 47 8.59 2.60 6.35
N LYS A 48 9.37 2.13 5.37
CA LYS A 48 10.84 2.18 5.42
C LYS A 48 11.34 3.62 5.48
N ASN A 49 10.79 4.50 4.66
CA ASN A 49 11.16 5.91 4.67
C ASN A 49 10.88 6.52 6.05
N ALA A 50 9.69 6.29 6.60
CA ALA A 50 9.33 6.79 7.91
C ALA A 50 10.22 6.25 9.04
N VAL A 51 10.56 4.95 9.03
CA VAL A 51 11.49 4.35 10.00
C VAL A 51 12.86 5.03 9.96
N ILE A 52 13.41 5.28 8.78
CA ILE A 52 14.71 5.95 8.66
C ILE A 52 14.64 7.36 9.25
N MET A 53 13.54 8.10 9.00
CA MET A 53 13.39 9.45 9.56
C MET A 53 13.19 9.43 11.07
N GLU A 54 12.46 8.46 11.63
CA GLU A 54 12.35 8.26 13.08
C GLU A 54 13.71 7.96 13.73
N GLU A 55 14.56 7.14 13.09
CA GLU A 55 15.92 6.86 13.59
C GLU A 55 16.85 8.08 13.50
N ASN A 56 16.74 8.87 12.43
CA ASN A 56 17.45 10.16 12.32
C ASN A 56 17.04 11.11 13.45
N TYR A 57 15.74 11.28 13.65
CA TYR A 57 15.19 12.13 14.70
C TYR A 57 15.62 11.67 16.10
N ARG A 58 15.67 10.36 16.34
CA ARG A 58 16.20 9.81 17.59
C ARG A 58 17.68 10.11 17.78
N THR A 59 18.48 10.12 16.73
CA THR A 59 19.91 10.43 16.83
C THR A 59 20.13 11.88 17.29
N GLU A 60 19.27 12.80 16.86
CA GLU A 60 19.35 14.22 17.21
C GLU A 60 18.71 14.53 18.57
N ASN A 61 17.52 13.97 18.83
CA ASN A 61 16.67 14.38 19.96
C ASN A 61 16.57 13.32 21.06
N GLN A 62 17.27 12.18 20.90
CA GLN A 62 17.27 11.03 21.81
C GLN A 62 15.89 10.38 22.06
N THR A 63 14.85 10.78 21.32
CA THR A 63 13.48 10.30 21.45
C THR A 63 12.86 10.08 20.07
N TYR A 64 11.88 9.18 19.96
CA TYR A 64 11.01 9.06 18.79
C TYR A 64 9.84 10.05 18.85
N VAL A 65 9.22 10.36 17.71
CA VAL A 65 8.06 11.24 17.63
C VAL A 65 6.77 10.43 17.41
N ALA A 66 5.69 10.89 18.02
CA ALA A 66 4.37 10.34 17.74
C ALA A 66 3.74 11.12 16.59
N VAL A 67 3.22 10.40 15.59
CA VAL A 67 2.58 10.96 14.41
C VAL A 67 1.17 10.41 14.34
N ALA A 68 0.19 11.31 14.38
CA ALA A 68 -1.21 10.97 14.17
C ALA A 68 -1.40 10.33 12.78
N ALA A 69 -2.50 9.60 12.57
CA ALA A 69 -2.75 8.97 11.28
C ALA A 69 -2.89 10.01 10.16
N ILE A 70 -2.07 9.87 9.11
CA ILE A 70 -2.08 10.73 7.92
C ILE A 70 -2.33 9.85 6.71
N THR A 71 -3.32 10.22 5.88
CA THR A 71 -3.66 9.50 4.64
C THR A 71 -3.07 10.21 3.43
N GLY A 72 -2.38 9.46 2.57
CA GLY A 72 -1.77 9.97 1.36
C GLY A 72 -2.75 10.24 0.20
N PRO A 73 -2.36 11.04 -0.80
CA PRO A 73 -1.01 11.58 -1.00
C PRO A 73 -0.78 12.79 -0.11
N ALA A 74 0.21 12.69 0.78
CA ALA A 74 0.55 13.73 1.74
C ALA A 74 2.03 13.61 2.07
N THR A 75 2.62 14.74 2.44
CA THR A 75 3.96 14.78 3.01
C THR A 75 3.83 15.28 4.44
N TYR A 76 4.50 14.63 5.37
CA TYR A 76 4.53 15.05 6.77
C TYR A 76 5.97 15.15 7.27
N ALA A 77 6.20 16.00 8.27
CA ALA A 77 7.53 16.23 8.81
C ALA A 77 7.76 15.39 10.07
N ILE A 78 8.94 14.79 10.16
CA ILE A 78 9.50 14.24 11.39
C ILE A 78 10.77 15.05 11.66
N GLY A 79 10.69 16.03 12.56
CA GLY A 79 11.76 17.00 12.76
C GLY A 79 11.98 17.89 11.53
N LEU A 80 13.21 17.90 11.00
CA LEU A 80 13.59 18.62 9.79
C LEU A 80 13.43 17.80 8.50
N ASP A 81 13.21 16.50 8.66
CA ASP A 81 13.03 15.57 7.55
C ASP A 81 11.55 15.44 7.18
N SER A 82 11.28 15.00 5.96
CA SER A 82 9.92 14.83 5.46
C SER A 82 9.68 13.45 4.86
N VAL A 83 8.53 12.86 5.16
CA VAL A 83 8.09 11.57 4.66
C VAL A 83 6.90 11.78 3.74
N SER A 84 7.00 11.27 2.52
CA SER A 84 5.87 11.18 1.59
C SER A 84 5.09 9.89 1.82
N ILE A 85 3.76 10.00 1.84
CA ILE A 85 2.84 8.88 1.95
C ILE A 85 2.17 8.70 0.60
N SER A 86 2.23 7.47 0.08
CA SER A 86 1.63 7.11 -1.20
C SER A 86 0.09 7.19 -1.15
N LYS A 87 -0.54 7.49 -2.29
CA LYS A 87 -2.00 7.61 -2.40
C LYS A 87 -2.70 6.34 -1.89
N GLY A 88 -3.67 6.51 -0.98
CA GLY A 88 -4.47 5.40 -0.46
C GLY A 88 -3.80 4.60 0.67
N ASN A 89 -2.58 4.96 1.06
CA ASN A 89 -1.94 4.49 2.28
C ASN A 89 -2.21 5.49 3.42
N THR A 90 -2.39 4.97 4.63
CA THR A 90 -2.48 5.77 5.86
C THR A 90 -1.37 5.33 6.79
N LEU A 91 -0.53 6.26 7.23
CA LEU A 91 0.60 6.01 8.10
C LEU A 91 0.36 6.68 9.46
N SER A 92 0.71 5.98 10.54
CA SER A 92 0.74 6.52 11.89
C SER A 92 1.96 5.99 12.64
N VAL A 93 2.47 6.78 13.58
CA VAL A 93 3.57 6.38 14.46
C VAL A 93 3.15 6.58 15.90
N ALA A 94 3.11 5.50 16.67
CA ALA A 94 2.93 5.58 18.11
C ALA A 94 4.30 5.50 18.77
N ALA A 95 4.72 6.57 19.45
CA ALA A 95 5.91 6.56 20.30
C ALA A 95 5.57 5.83 21.62
N GLY A 96 6.39 4.85 22.00
CA GLY A 96 6.22 4.02 23.19
C GLY A 96 7.31 4.27 24.24
N GLY A 97 6.90 4.34 25.50
CA GLY A 97 7.76 4.51 26.67
C GLY A 97 7.16 5.51 27.67
N THR A 98 7.32 5.27 28.97
CA THR A 98 7.05 6.28 30.00
C THR A 98 8.30 7.16 30.17
N GLY A 99 8.38 8.28 29.46
CA GLY A 99 9.53 9.20 29.49
C GLY A 99 10.07 9.49 28.09
N ILE A 100 11.40 9.45 27.92
CA ILE A 100 12.05 9.51 26.59
C ILE A 100 11.57 8.29 25.79
N ALA A 101 10.94 8.52 24.63
CA ALA A 101 10.40 7.42 23.84
C ALA A 101 11.55 6.62 23.22
N VAL A 102 11.75 5.41 23.72
CA VAL A 102 12.81 4.48 23.30
C VAL A 102 12.31 3.40 22.34
N SER A 103 11.01 3.39 22.07
CA SER A 103 10.37 2.49 21.12
C SER A 103 9.36 3.24 20.27
N PHE A 104 9.10 2.75 19.07
CA PHE A 104 7.98 3.18 18.25
C PHE A 104 7.28 1.99 17.62
N ILE A 105 5.99 2.16 17.35
CA ILE A 105 5.20 1.26 16.52
C ILE A 105 4.68 2.10 15.36
N LEU A 106 5.24 1.86 14.19
CA LEU A 106 4.79 2.45 12.95
C LEU A 106 3.75 1.54 12.31
N THR A 107 2.62 2.10 11.93
CA THR A 107 1.50 1.36 11.33
C THR A 107 1.14 1.99 9.99
N VAL A 108 1.17 1.21 8.92
CA VAL A 108 0.70 1.61 7.59
C VAL A 108 -0.51 0.76 7.21
N SER A 109 -1.60 1.38 6.79
CA SER A 109 -2.76 0.68 6.23
C SER A 109 -2.99 1.11 4.78
N GLY A 110 -3.06 0.15 3.87
CA GLY A 110 -3.38 0.37 2.46
C GLY A 110 -4.73 -0.24 2.12
N ALA A 111 -5.59 0.53 1.46
CA ALA A 111 -6.79 -0.03 0.85
C ALA A 111 -6.38 -1.00 -0.27
N ASN A 112 -6.92 -2.22 -0.27
CA ASN A 112 -6.61 -3.28 -1.24
C ASN A 112 -5.21 -3.90 -1.14
N ALA A 113 -4.59 -4.00 0.05
CA ALA A 113 -3.34 -4.77 0.21
C ALA A 113 -3.52 -6.31 0.03
N GLY A 114 -4.77 -6.77 0.00
CA GLY A 114 -5.14 -8.18 0.06
C GLY A 114 -5.40 -8.65 1.50
N PRO A 115 -6.00 -9.85 1.67
CA PRO A 115 -6.35 -10.38 2.98
C PRO A 115 -5.10 -10.60 3.84
N GLY A 116 -5.15 -10.17 5.11
CA GLY A 116 -4.05 -10.36 6.08
C GLY A 116 -2.83 -9.47 5.88
N LYS A 117 -2.82 -8.59 4.87
CA LYS A 117 -1.67 -7.72 4.53
C LYS A 117 -1.84 -6.26 4.92
N SER A 118 -2.90 -5.92 5.65
CA SER A 118 -3.11 -4.56 6.18
C SER A 118 -3.80 -4.68 7.54
N PRO A 119 -3.34 -3.94 8.58
CA PRO A 119 -2.18 -3.04 8.55
C PRO A 119 -0.83 -3.77 8.51
N LEU A 120 0.21 -3.05 8.07
CA LEU A 120 1.61 -3.39 8.23
C LEU A 120 2.14 -2.66 9.47
N THR A 121 2.82 -3.38 10.36
CA THR A 121 3.43 -2.81 11.57
C THR A 121 4.94 -2.95 11.51
N TRP A 122 5.66 -1.87 11.81
CA TRP A 122 7.11 -1.83 11.93
C TRP A 122 7.49 -1.32 13.31
N THR A 123 8.35 -2.04 14.01
CA THR A 123 8.87 -1.63 15.33
C THR A 123 10.39 -1.50 15.29
N ASN A 124 10.96 -0.68 16.17
CA ASN A 124 12.41 -0.49 16.22
C ASN A 124 13.19 -1.74 16.66
N THR A 125 12.53 -2.72 17.29
CA THR A 125 13.16 -3.96 17.77
C THR A 125 12.76 -5.22 16.98
N GLY A 126 11.62 -5.20 16.27
CA GLY A 126 10.98 -6.40 15.72
C GLY A 126 10.89 -6.44 14.19
N GLY A 127 11.51 -5.50 13.48
CA GLY A 127 11.38 -5.39 12.03
C GLY A 127 9.93 -5.13 11.61
N CYS A 128 9.56 -5.60 10.43
CA CYS A 128 8.21 -5.38 9.89
C CYS A 128 7.42 -6.67 9.69
N ALA A 129 6.15 -6.59 10.07
CA ALA A 129 5.19 -7.67 10.04
C ALA A 129 3.86 -7.20 9.44
N TRP A 130 3.21 -8.09 8.72
CA TRP A 130 1.86 -7.91 8.21
C TRP A 130 0.82 -8.27 9.29
N ALA A 131 -0.45 -7.91 9.05
CA ALA A 131 -1.55 -8.22 9.96
C ALA A 131 -1.77 -9.73 10.19
N ASP A 132 -1.37 -10.58 9.25
CA ASP A 132 -1.38 -12.04 9.40
C ASP A 132 -0.18 -12.59 10.19
N GLY A 133 0.70 -11.71 10.67
CA GLY A 133 1.91 -12.06 11.42
C GLY A 133 3.08 -12.52 10.54
N SER A 134 2.92 -12.58 9.21
CA SER A 134 4.03 -12.91 8.33
C SER A 134 5.01 -11.73 8.28
N ALA A 135 6.32 -12.03 8.16
CA ALA A 135 7.31 -10.99 7.90
C ALA A 135 7.01 -10.29 6.56
N CYS A 136 7.37 -9.01 6.51
CA CYS A 136 7.58 -8.28 5.26
C CYS A 136 9.08 -8.31 4.91
#